data_AF-A0A2M9QBE4-F1
#
_entry.id   AF-A0A2M9QBE4-F1
#
_cell.length_a   1.000
_cell.length_b   1.000
_cell.length_c   1.000
_cell.angle_alpha   90.00
_cell.angle_beta   90.00
_cell.angle_gamma   90.00
#
_symmetry.space_group_name_H-M   'P 1'
#
loop_
_entity.id
_entity.type
_entity.pdbx_description
1 polymer ?
#
loop_
_entity_poly.entity_id
_entity_poly.type
_entity_poly.pdbx_seq_one_letter_code
_entity_poly.pdbx_strand_id
1 'polypeptide(L)' 'RLVQRHELLEQFLRIIGVDEERIYDDVEGIEHHLSWNSIDRIADLVQVMEENPDIAKKLEASKTHHNF' A
#
# COMPACT_ATOMS: atom_id res chain seq x y z
N ARG A 1 -14.78 -8.97 5.36
CA ARG A 1 -14.17 -9.60 4.16
C ARG A 1 -13.91 -8.62 3.02
N LEU A 2 -14.84 -7.79 2.52
CA LEU A 2 -14.43 -6.63 1.70
C LEU A 2 -13.68 -5.60 2.53
N VAL A 3 -14.27 -5.14 3.64
CA VAL A 3 -13.66 -4.17 4.58
C VAL A 3 -12.17 -4.48 4.91
N GLN A 4 -11.83 -5.76 5.11
CA GLN A 4 -10.47 -6.23 5.39
C GLN A 4 -9.48 -6.14 4.21
N ARG A 5 -9.95 -5.99 2.96
CA ARG A 5 -9.11 -5.58 1.83
C ARG A 5 -8.92 -4.07 1.82
N HIS A 6 -10.00 -3.34 2.04
CA HIS A 6 -10.01 -1.88 2.06
C HIS A 6 -9.00 -1.36 3.09
N GLU A 7 -9.15 -1.80 4.35
CA GLU A 7 -8.23 -1.52 5.47
C GLU A 7 -6.77 -1.88 5.13
N LEU A 8 -6.53 -3.05 4.51
CA LEU A 8 -5.20 -3.51 4.12
C LEU A 8 -4.59 -2.68 2.97
N LEU A 9 -5.39 -2.30 1.98
CA LEU A 9 -4.93 -1.48 0.84
C LEU A 9 -4.67 -0.04 1.30
N GLU A 10 -5.52 0.53 2.16
CA GLU A 10 -5.24 1.80 2.84
C GLU A 10 -3.90 1.74 3.60
N GLN A 11 -3.74 0.73 4.46
CA GLN A 11 -2.53 0.51 5.26
C GLN A 11 -1.29 0.38 4.36
N PHE A 12 -1.39 -0.36 3.25
CA PHE A 12 -0.33 -0.48 2.25
C PHE A 12 0.01 0.86 1.59
N LEU A 13 -0.97 1.60 1.06
CA LEU A 13 -0.75 2.90 0.41
C LEU A 13 -0.15 3.93 1.39
N ARG A 14 -0.60 3.92 2.65
CA ARG A 14 -0.07 4.76 3.73
C ARG A 14 1.37 4.39 4.11
N ILE A 15 1.71 3.09 4.15
CA ILE A 15 3.07 2.57 4.42
C ILE A 15 4.07 2.90 3.30
N ILE A 16 3.66 2.88 2.03
CA ILE A 16 4.51 3.35 0.92
C ILE A 16 4.53 4.89 0.79
N GLY A 17 3.71 5.58 1.58
CA GLY A 17 3.66 7.04 1.67
C GLY A 17 3.00 7.69 0.45
N VAL A 18 1.83 7.21 0.04
CA VAL A 18 0.85 7.98 -0.76
C VAL A 18 0.23 9.09 0.11
N ASP A 19 -0.14 10.21 -0.50
CA ASP A 19 -0.83 11.30 0.19
C ASP A 19 -2.20 10.85 0.71
N GLU A 20 -2.49 11.05 1.99
CA GLU A 20 -3.73 10.58 2.66
C GLU A 20 -5.01 10.99 1.91
N GLU A 21 -5.03 12.18 1.30
CA GLU A 21 -6.13 12.71 0.49
C GLU A 21 -6.47 11.88 -0.76
N ARG A 22 -5.55 11.03 -1.23
CA ARG A 22 -5.74 10.15 -2.41
C ARG A 22 -6.05 8.71 -2.06
N ILE A 23 -5.71 8.27 -0.84
CA ILE A 23 -5.75 6.85 -0.46
C ILE A 23 -7.16 6.28 -0.67
N TYR A 24 -8.22 7.01 -0.30
CA TYR A 24 -9.60 6.54 -0.46
C TYR A 24 -9.96 6.27 -1.93
N ASP A 25 -9.76 7.25 -2.81
CA ASP A 25 -10.08 7.17 -4.24
C ASP A 25 -9.22 6.11 -4.95
N ASP A 26 -7.93 6.02 -4.62
CA ASP A 26 -7.02 5.01 -5.15
C ASP A 26 -7.44 3.59 -4.71
N VAL A 27 -7.87 3.40 -3.45
CA VAL A 27 -8.33 2.08 -2.95
C VAL A 27 -9.64 1.65 -3.61
N GLU A 28 -10.65 2.52 -3.68
CA GLU A 28 -11.90 2.19 -4.42
C GLU A 28 -11.61 1.88 -5.89
N GLY A 29 -10.67 2.60 -6.52
CA GLY A 29 -10.24 2.38 -7.89
C GLY A 29 -9.59 1.01 -8.13
N ILE A 30 -8.80 0.49 -7.18
CA ILE A 30 -8.02 -0.76 -7.38
C ILE A 30 -8.60 -2.01 -6.70
N GLU A 31 -9.37 -1.91 -5.61
CA GLU A 31 -9.84 -3.07 -4.82
C GLU A 31 -10.62 -4.07 -5.69
N HIS A 32 -11.43 -3.57 -6.62
CA HIS A 32 -12.25 -4.39 -7.52
C HIS A 32 -11.48 -4.97 -8.72
N HIS A 33 -10.28 -4.46 -9.02
CA HIS A 33 -9.44 -4.88 -10.14
C HIS A 33 -8.32 -5.85 -9.73
N LEU A 34 -7.96 -5.88 -8.45
CA LEU A 34 -6.90 -6.76 -7.93
C LEU A 34 -7.42 -8.19 -7.67
N SER A 35 -6.62 -9.18 -8.08
CA SER A 35 -6.91 -10.59 -7.78
C SER A 35 -6.71 -10.87 -6.29
N TRP A 36 -7.43 -11.84 -5.73
CA TRP A 36 -7.27 -12.21 -4.32
C TRP A 36 -5.84 -12.66 -3.99
N ASN A 37 -5.19 -13.42 -4.88
CA ASN A 37 -3.77 -13.76 -4.75
C ASN A 37 -2.86 -12.51 -4.73
N SER A 38 -3.22 -11.43 -5.44
CA SER A 38 -2.50 -10.15 -5.38
C SER A 38 -2.69 -9.46 -4.02
N ILE A 39 -3.91 -9.48 -3.47
CA ILE A 39 -4.20 -8.95 -2.13
C ILE A 39 -3.46 -9.76 -1.05
N ASP A 40 -3.44 -11.08 -1.15
CA ASP A 40 -2.72 -11.95 -0.24
C ASP A 40 -1.18 -11.70 -0.33
N ARG A 41 -0.65 -11.32 -1.51
CA ARG A 41 0.74 -10.85 -1.63
C ARG A 41 0.99 -9.48 -0.99
N ILE A 42 0.00 -8.59 -0.98
CA ILE A 42 0.09 -7.28 -0.33
C ILE A 42 0.04 -7.43 1.20
N ALA A 43 -0.77 -8.36 1.73
CA ALA A 43 -0.83 -8.67 3.16
C ALA A 43 0.55 -9.05 3.73
N ASP A 44 1.22 -10.04 3.12
CA ASP A 44 2.58 -10.43 3.49
C ASP A 44 3.60 -9.28 3.35
N LEU A 45 3.47 -8.43 2.33
CA LEU A 45 4.38 -7.29 2.12
C LEU A 45 4.20 -6.22 3.20
N VAL A 46 2.95 -5.92 3.58
CA VAL A 46 2.64 -5.03 4.71
C VAL A 46 3.26 -5.57 5.99
N GLN A 47 3.04 -6.85 6.33
CA GLN A 47 3.65 -7.47 7.50
C GLN A 47 5.19 -7.36 7.48
N VAL A 48 5.84 -7.66 6.36
CA VAL A 48 7.30 -7.54 6.22
C VAL A 48 7.78 -6.10 6.40
N MET A 49 7.03 -5.09 5.93
CA MET A 49 7.38 -3.68 6.11
C MET A 49 7.14 -3.17 7.54
N GLU A 50 6.14 -3.69 8.26
CA GLU A 50 5.90 -3.39 9.67
C GLU A 50 6.95 -4.05 10.58
N GLU A 51 7.32 -5.30 10.31
CA GLU A 51 8.43 -5.99 10.99
C GLU A 51 9.80 -5.36 10.70
N ASN A 52 9.96 -4.68 9.55
CA ASN A 52 11.21 -4.08 9.11
C ASN A 52 11.03 -2.61 8.68
N PRO A 53 10.84 -1.65 9.62
CA PRO A 53 10.55 -0.25 9.29
C PRO A 53 11.61 0.45 8.43
N ASP A 54 12.83 -0.07 8.39
CA ASP A 54 13.90 0.45 7.52
C ASP A 54 13.62 0.21 6.02
N ILE A 55 12.72 -0.71 5.66
CA ILE A 55 12.24 -0.87 4.28
C ILE A 55 11.41 0.36 3.87
N ALA A 56 10.49 0.82 4.73
CA ALA A 56 9.68 2.01 4.48
C ALA A 56 10.56 3.27 4.40
N LYS A 57 11.51 3.45 5.36
CA LYS A 57 12.49 4.56 5.31
C LYS A 57 13.36 4.52 4.05
N LYS A 58 13.77 3.33 3.60
CA LYS A 58 14.55 3.17 2.37
C LYS A 58 13.72 3.52 1.13
N LEU A 59 12.44 3.17 1.10
CA LEU A 59 11.52 3.55 0.03
C LEU A 59 11.29 5.08 0.01
N GLU A 60 11.09 5.70 1.17
CA GLU A 60 11.02 7.16 1.33
C GLU A 60 12.29 7.86 0.85
N ALA A 61 13.47 7.41 1.30
CA ALA A 61 14.76 7.90 0.82
C ALA A 61 15.03 7.60 -0.67
N SER A 62 14.28 6.68 -1.27
CA SER A 62 14.30 6.36 -2.70
C SER A 62 13.26 7.14 -3.51
N LYS A 63 12.48 8.07 -2.90
CA LYS A 63 11.60 9.03 -3.59
C LYS A 63 12.39 10.10 -4.38
N THR A 64 13.24 9.64 -5.29
CA THR A 64 13.80 10.44 -6.37
C THR A 64 12.63 10.90 -7.24
N HIS A 65 12.44 12.21 -7.39
CA HIS A 65 11.35 12.80 -8.17
C HIS A 65 11.33 12.27 -9.62
N HIS A 66 10.55 11.22 -9.85
CA HIS A 66 10.16 10.80 -11.19
C HIS A 66 9.07 11.75 -11.66
N ASN A 67 9.51 12.80 -12.36
CA ASN A 67 8.63 13.67 -13.13
C ASN A 67 8.15 12.87 -14.35
N PHE A 68 7.04 12.15 -14.18
CA PHE A 68 6.23 11.57 -15.26
C PHE A 68 5.17 12.58 -15.72
#